data_AF-A0A7S1MRJ9-F1
#
_entry.id   AF-A0A7S1MRJ9-F1
#
_cell.length_a   1.000
_cell.length_b   1.000
_cell.length_c   1.000
_cell.angle_alpha   90.00
_cell.angle_beta   90.00
_cell.angle_gamma   90.00
#
_symmetry.space_group_name_H-M   'P 1'
#
loop_
_entity.id
_entity.type
_entity.pdbx_description
1 polymer ?
#
loop_
_entity_poly.entity_id
_entity_poly.type
_entity_poly.pdbx_seq_one_letter_code
_entity_poly.pdbx_strand_id
1 'polypeptide(L)'
;ERRRREEGAEEDRRRQEEMERARREREEEQRRREQEEERLRVAEEQRRRQREAQAEQRRAQEARNQEELGHFLARHGFAGAGANQKKKQKTGMFSSGFTYPLHAAVREVDAKAVGLLLSSGADATLQDSAKLTPLALAQKLDKQGSYILVIDALSG
;
A
#
# COMPACT_ATOMS: atom_id res chain seq x y z
N GLU A 1 52.62 -64.99 12.64
CA GLU A 1 52.74 -63.74 13.41
C GLU A 1 52.72 -62.47 12.54
N ARG A 2 53.59 -62.35 11.52
CA ARG A 2 53.62 -61.19 10.60
C ARG A 2 52.27 -60.85 9.94
N ARG A 3 51.59 -61.83 9.33
CA ARG A 3 50.27 -61.60 8.68
C ARG A 3 49.21 -61.01 9.61
N ARG A 4 49.12 -61.48 10.87
CA ARG A 4 48.18 -60.93 11.86
C ARG A 4 48.51 -59.50 12.28
N ARG A 5 49.80 -59.12 12.28
CA ARG A 5 50.23 -57.74 12.56
C ARG A 5 49.99 -56.81 11.35
N GLU A 6 50.15 -57.33 10.13
CA GLU A 6 49.82 -56.61 8.90
C GLU A 6 48.31 -56.39 8.75
N GLU A 7 47.50 -57.41 9.02
CA GLU A 7 46.02 -57.34 9.02
C GLU A 7 45.50 -56.30 10.04
N GLY A 8 46.01 -56.28 11.27
CA GLY A 8 45.63 -55.28 12.27
C GLY A 8 46.03 -53.84 11.88
N ALA A 9 47.21 -53.67 11.28
CA ALA A 9 47.67 -52.36 10.80
C ALA A 9 46.91 -51.87 9.55
N GLU A 10 46.32 -52.78 8.78
CA GLU A 10 45.43 -52.44 7.66
C GLU A 10 44.02 -52.08 8.16
N GLU A 11 43.53 -52.80 9.17
CA GLU A 11 42.25 -52.54 9.82
C GLU A 11 42.24 -51.18 10.54
N ASP A 12 43.31 -50.84 11.26
CA ASP A 12 43.46 -49.53 11.90
C ASP A 12 43.53 -48.39 10.88
N ARG A 13 44.18 -48.61 9.73
CA ARG A 13 44.20 -47.62 8.62
C ARG A 13 42.81 -47.41 8.04
N ARG A 14 42.05 -48.48 7.81
CA ARG A 14 40.65 -48.38 7.34
C ARG A 14 39.77 -47.63 8.33
N ARG A 15 39.92 -47.90 9.64
CA ARG A 15 39.20 -47.17 10.70
C ARG A 15 39.57 -45.70 10.76
N GLN A 16 40.86 -45.36 10.60
CA GLN A 16 41.30 -43.96 10.53
C GLN A 16 40.73 -43.25 9.30
N GLU A 17 40.76 -43.87 8.12
CA GLU A 17 40.18 -43.31 6.90
C GLU A 17 38.67 -43.12 7.01
N GLU A 18 37.94 -44.06 7.61
CA GLU A 18 36.51 -43.95 7.85
C GLU A 18 36.16 -42.81 8.82
N MET A 19 36.93 -42.67 9.91
CA MET A 19 36.77 -41.56 10.84
C MET A 19 37.07 -40.20 10.19
N GLU A 20 38.09 -40.12 9.34
CA GLU A 20 38.40 -38.90 8.59
C GLU A 20 37.30 -38.55 7.58
N ARG A 21 36.77 -39.54 6.86
CA ARG A 21 35.64 -39.35 5.93
C ARG A 21 34.41 -38.87 6.68
N ALA A 22 34.03 -39.54 7.76
CA ALA A 22 32.90 -39.15 8.60
C ALA A 22 33.08 -37.75 9.20
N ARG A 23 34.30 -37.37 9.58
CA ARG A 23 34.60 -36.01 10.05
C ARG A 23 34.42 -34.98 8.93
N ARG A 24 34.95 -35.23 7.73
CA ARG A 24 34.81 -34.32 6.58
C ARG A 24 33.35 -34.14 6.18
N GLU A 25 32.57 -35.21 6.15
CA GLU A 25 31.13 -35.17 5.86
C GLU A 25 30.38 -34.33 6.89
N ARG A 26 30.65 -34.51 8.19
CA ARG A 26 30.04 -33.70 9.25
C ARG A 26 30.41 -32.23 9.14
N GLU A 27 31.68 -31.91 8.86
CA GLU A 27 32.12 -30.53 8.69
C GLU A 27 31.48 -29.88 7.43
N GLU A 28 31.32 -30.63 6.34
CA GLU A 28 30.61 -30.14 5.14
C GLU A 28 29.12 -29.95 5.39
N GLU A 29 28.47 -30.87 6.09
CA GLU A 29 27.07 -30.75 6.47
C GLU A 29 26.86 -29.53 7.39
N GLN A 30 27.74 -29.33 8.36
CA GLN A 30 27.72 -28.17 9.23
C GLN A 30 27.89 -26.88 8.42
N ARG A 31 28.87 -26.82 7.51
CA ARG A 31 29.08 -25.66 6.62
C ARG A 31 27.84 -25.37 5.75
N ARG A 32 27.18 -26.40 5.22
CA ARG A 32 25.93 -26.24 4.43
C ARG A 32 24.80 -25.70 5.29
N ARG A 33 24.62 -26.21 6.51
CA ARG A 33 23.61 -25.73 7.47
C ARG A 33 23.85 -24.26 7.83
N GLU A 34 25.09 -23.89 8.14
CA GLU A 34 25.47 -22.51 8.47
C GLU A 34 25.20 -21.57 7.29
N GLN A 35 25.56 -21.97 6.06
CA GLN A 35 25.26 -21.18 4.86
C GLN A 35 23.76 -21.05 4.59
N GLU A 36 22.98 -22.11 4.80
CA GLU A 36 21.53 -22.06 4.64
C GLU A 36 20.89 -21.14 5.68
N GLU A 37 21.31 -21.25 6.94
CA GLU A 37 20.82 -20.39 8.02
C GLU A 37 21.18 -18.92 7.78
N GLU A 38 22.40 -18.63 7.31
CA GLU A 38 22.80 -17.28 6.92
C GLU A 38 21.95 -16.75 5.76
N ARG A 39 21.72 -17.56 4.72
CA ARG A 39 20.86 -17.17 3.58
C ARG A 39 19.43 -16.89 4.02
N LEU A 40 18.88 -17.67 4.94
CA LEU A 40 17.55 -17.45 5.49
C LEU A 40 17.50 -16.16 6.32
N ARG A 41 18.50 -15.92 7.16
CA ARG A 41 18.61 -14.67 7.95
C ARG A 41 18.68 -13.44 7.05
N VAL A 42 19.50 -13.47 6.00
CA VAL A 42 19.59 -12.37 5.02
C VAL A 42 18.26 -12.17 4.28
N ALA A 43 17.60 -13.26 3.85
CA ALA A 43 16.32 -13.17 3.16
C ALA A 43 15.21 -12.62 4.07
N GLU A 44 15.18 -13.00 5.35
CA GLU A 44 14.24 -12.48 6.33
C GLU A 44 14.48 -10.98 6.58
N GLU A 45 15.74 -10.57 6.76
CA GLU A 45 16.09 -9.17 6.95
C GLU A 45 15.70 -8.33 5.72
N GLN A 46 15.96 -8.82 4.50
CA GLN A 46 15.52 -8.16 3.27
C GLN A 46 14.00 -8.01 3.22
N ARG A 47 13.24 -9.05 3.56
CA ARG A 47 11.77 -8.98 3.62
C ARG A 47 11.29 -7.97 4.66
N ARG A 48 11.95 -7.91 5.82
CA ARG A 48 11.63 -6.92 6.87
C ARG A 48 11.87 -5.50 6.34
N ARG A 49 13.04 -5.22 5.78
CA ARG A 49 13.38 -3.92 5.18
C ARG A 49 12.40 -3.53 4.06
N GLN A 50 12.00 -4.48 3.21
CA GLN A 50 11.01 -4.22 2.16
C GLN A 50 9.64 -3.88 2.74
N ARG A 51 9.17 -4.59 3.77
CA ARG A 51 7.89 -4.30 4.43
C ARG A 51 7.91 -2.92 5.10
N GLU A 52 8.99 -2.60 5.79
CA GLU A 52 9.21 -1.29 6.42
C GLU A 52 9.19 -0.16 5.38
N ALA A 53 9.97 -0.30 4.29
CA ALA A 53 10.00 0.67 3.20
C ALA A 53 8.63 0.84 2.53
N GLN A 54 7.88 -0.25 2.30
CA GLN A 54 6.53 -0.16 1.75
C GLN A 54 5.55 0.50 2.73
N ALA A 55 5.66 0.24 4.03
CA ALA A 55 4.82 0.87 5.04
C ALA A 55 5.13 2.38 5.14
N GLU A 56 6.40 2.76 5.07
CA GLU A 56 6.83 4.16 5.03
C GLU A 56 6.33 4.87 3.78
N GLN A 57 6.47 4.26 2.61
CA GLN A 57 5.93 4.81 1.36
C GLN A 57 4.41 5.00 1.42
N ARG A 58 3.67 4.02 1.96
CA ARG A 58 2.22 4.14 2.16
C ARG A 58 1.88 5.30 3.09
N ARG A 59 2.53 5.40 4.25
CA ARG A 59 2.33 6.51 5.20
C ARG A 59 2.65 7.87 4.59
N ALA A 60 3.75 7.97 3.84
CA ALA A 60 4.13 9.20 3.14
C ALA A 60 3.10 9.57 2.06
N GLN A 61 2.58 8.59 1.32
CA GLN A 61 1.54 8.81 0.33
C GLN A 61 0.22 9.24 0.98
N GLU A 62 -0.18 8.60 2.07
CA GLU A 62 -1.38 8.96 2.85
C GLU A 62 -1.25 10.39 3.42
N ALA A 63 -0.08 10.76 3.95
CA ALA A 63 0.17 12.11 4.45
C ALA A 63 0.08 13.16 3.34
N ARG A 64 0.68 12.90 2.16
CA ARG A 64 0.56 13.76 0.97
C ARG A 64 -0.89 13.90 0.52
N ASN A 65 -1.60 12.78 0.45
CA ASN A 65 -3.02 12.74 0.09
C ASN A 65 -3.88 13.57 1.06
N GLN A 66 -3.59 13.52 2.36
CA GLN A 66 -4.26 14.33 3.39
C GLN A 66 -3.94 15.82 3.25
N GLU A 67 -2.69 16.17 2.95
CA GLU A 67 -2.26 17.56 2.71
C GLU A 67 -2.96 18.15 1.47
N GLU A 68 -2.95 17.41 0.36
CA GLU A 68 -3.64 17.79 -0.88
C GLU A 68 -5.14 17.95 -0.67
N LEU A 69 -5.77 17.03 0.07
CA LEU A 69 -7.18 17.15 0.44
C LEU A 69 -7.43 18.38 1.31
N GLY A 70 -6.55 18.66 2.28
CA GLY A 70 -6.62 19.86 3.11
C GLY A 70 -6.54 21.14 2.29
N HIS A 71 -5.62 21.19 1.32
CA HIS A 71 -5.49 22.31 0.38
C HIS A 71 -6.74 22.48 -0.48
N PHE A 72 -7.30 21.39 -0.99
CA PHE A 72 -8.56 21.40 -1.74
C PHE A 72 -9.70 21.95 -0.89
N LEU A 73 -9.92 21.38 0.30
CA LEU A 73 -10.98 21.83 1.22
C LEU A 73 -10.80 23.30 1.57
N ALA A 74 -9.58 23.76 1.87
CA ALA A 74 -9.30 25.15 2.19
C ALA A 74 -9.61 26.10 1.02
N ARG A 75 -9.10 25.80 -0.18
CA ARG A 75 -9.34 26.58 -1.40
C ARG A 75 -10.82 26.71 -1.71
N HIS A 76 -11.60 25.66 -1.46
CA HIS A 76 -13.04 25.64 -1.70
C HIS A 76 -13.88 26.16 -0.52
N GLY A 77 -13.26 26.59 0.58
CA GLY A 77 -13.93 27.11 1.77
C GLY A 77 -14.70 26.05 2.57
N PHE A 78 -14.19 24.83 2.57
CA PHE A 78 -14.53 23.72 3.45
C PHE A 78 -13.43 23.52 4.54
N ALA A 79 -12.67 24.57 4.88
CA ALA A 79 -11.62 24.50 5.90
C ALA A 79 -12.20 24.13 7.27
N GLY A 80 -11.58 23.16 7.96
CA GLY A 80 -12.00 22.71 9.30
C GLY A 80 -13.26 21.84 9.33
N ALA A 81 -13.75 21.47 8.15
CA ALA A 81 -15.01 20.78 7.95
C ALA A 81 -14.73 19.41 7.33
N GLY A 82 -15.21 18.33 7.96
CA GLY A 82 -15.02 16.97 7.46
C GLY A 82 -15.57 16.78 6.03
N ALA A 83 -15.19 15.68 5.37
CA ALA A 83 -15.49 15.40 3.97
C ALA A 83 -16.99 15.47 3.57
N ASN A 84 -17.89 15.45 4.57
CA ASN A 84 -19.36 15.45 4.41
C ASN A 84 -20.06 16.77 4.76
N GLN A 85 -19.32 17.84 5.03
CA GLN A 85 -19.96 19.05 5.51
C GLN A 85 -20.56 19.89 4.37
N LYS A 86 -21.85 20.23 4.51
CA LYS A 86 -22.52 21.16 3.60
C LYS A 86 -22.03 22.59 3.81
N LYS A 87 -21.60 23.23 2.72
CA LYS A 87 -21.35 24.67 2.68
C LYS A 87 -22.57 25.39 2.14
N LYS A 88 -23.10 26.35 2.88
CA LYS A 88 -24.15 27.25 2.36
C LYS A 88 -23.54 28.19 1.32
N GLN A 89 -24.14 28.26 0.15
CA GLN A 89 -23.81 29.22 -0.89
C GLN A 89 -24.86 30.34 -0.87
N LYS A 90 -24.41 31.59 -0.85
CA LYS A 90 -25.30 32.74 -1.03
C LYS A 90 -25.44 32.96 -2.52
N THR A 91 -26.61 32.63 -3.07
CA THR A 91 -26.92 32.84 -4.48
C THR A 91 -27.90 34.01 -4.59
N GLY A 92 -27.42 35.23 -4.29
CA GLY A 92 -28.22 36.47 -4.35
C GLY A 92 -29.01 36.82 -3.08
N MET A 93 -29.80 37.89 -3.14
CA MET A 93 -30.53 38.47 -1.98
C MET A 93 -31.66 37.57 -1.41
N PHE A 94 -32.11 36.55 -2.15
CA PHE A 94 -33.26 35.71 -1.76
C PHE A 94 -33.07 34.19 -1.95
N SER A 95 -31.90 33.71 -2.35
CA SER A 95 -31.65 32.26 -2.53
C SER A 95 -30.40 31.78 -1.79
N SER A 96 -30.61 30.79 -0.92
CA SER A 96 -29.55 30.05 -0.25
C SER A 96 -29.40 28.66 -0.89
N GLY A 97 -28.30 28.44 -1.60
CA GLY A 97 -27.89 27.12 -2.06
C GLY A 97 -27.03 26.42 -1.01
N PHE A 98 -26.70 25.15 -1.25
CA PHE A 98 -25.66 24.45 -0.52
C PHE A 98 -24.99 23.41 -1.41
N THR A 99 -23.72 23.13 -1.12
CA THR A 99 -22.91 22.17 -1.87
C THR A 99 -21.99 21.40 -0.92
N TYR A 100 -21.57 20.21 -1.32
CA TYR A 100 -20.62 19.38 -0.58
C TYR A 100 -19.26 19.35 -1.29
N PRO A 101 -18.18 18.99 -0.59
CA PRO A 101 -16.86 18.83 -1.18
C PRO A 101 -16.86 17.93 -2.43
N LEU A 102 -17.62 16.82 -2.40
CA LEU A 102 -17.75 15.90 -3.55
C LEU A 102 -18.35 16.58 -4.78
N HIS A 103 -19.42 17.38 -4.62
CA HIS A 103 -20.00 18.14 -5.73
C HIS A 103 -19.05 19.22 -6.26
N ALA A 104 -18.23 19.83 -5.39
CA ALA A 104 -17.22 20.80 -5.82
C ALA A 104 -16.13 20.12 -6.66
N ALA A 105 -15.64 18.96 -6.24
CA ALA A 105 -14.64 18.19 -6.97
C ALA A 105 -15.16 17.74 -8.36
N VAL A 106 -16.43 17.32 -8.44
CA VAL A 106 -17.09 17.02 -9.72
C VAL A 106 -17.14 18.25 -10.62
N ARG A 107 -17.47 19.43 -10.09
CA ARG A 107 -17.54 20.67 -10.90
C ARG A 107 -16.18 21.07 -11.49
N GLU A 108 -15.08 20.77 -10.79
CA GLU A 108 -13.72 21.01 -11.28
C GLU A 108 -13.17 19.87 -12.15
N VAL A 109 -13.91 18.78 -12.32
CA VAL A 109 -13.46 17.57 -13.04
C VAL A 109 -12.20 16.96 -12.39
N ASP A 110 -12.05 17.14 -11.08
CA ASP A 110 -10.88 16.66 -10.34
C ASP A 110 -11.14 15.25 -9.81
N ALA A 111 -10.86 14.25 -10.65
CA ALA A 111 -10.98 12.84 -10.30
C ALA A 111 -10.10 12.46 -9.09
N LYS A 112 -8.96 13.14 -8.92
CA LYS A 112 -8.05 12.90 -7.79
C LYS A 112 -8.69 13.39 -6.49
N ALA A 113 -9.22 14.61 -6.46
CA ALA A 113 -9.95 15.13 -5.30
C ALA A 113 -11.19 14.29 -4.97
N VAL A 114 -11.92 13.78 -5.97
CA VAL A 114 -13.03 12.84 -5.77
C VAL A 114 -12.55 11.57 -5.06
N GLY A 115 -11.49 10.93 -5.58
CA GLY A 115 -10.92 9.74 -4.96
C GLY A 115 -10.40 9.98 -3.54
N LEU A 116 -9.74 11.12 -3.28
CA LEU A 116 -9.26 11.50 -1.95
C LEU A 116 -10.39 11.72 -0.95
N LEU A 117 -11.47 12.39 -1.37
CA LEU A 117 -12.64 12.63 -0.54
C LEU A 117 -13.37 11.33 -0.21
N LEU A 118 -13.59 10.45 -1.20
CA LEU A 118 -14.20 9.13 -0.99
C LEU A 118 -13.36 8.27 -0.03
N SER A 119 -12.05 8.22 -0.25
CA SER A 119 -11.10 7.51 0.64
C SER A 119 -11.12 8.06 2.08
N SER A 120 -11.53 9.32 2.25
CA SER A 120 -11.68 9.99 3.55
C SER A 120 -13.09 9.85 4.15
N GLY A 121 -13.94 8.99 3.59
CA GLY A 121 -15.29 8.72 4.09
C GLY A 121 -16.34 9.73 3.62
N ALA A 122 -16.12 10.38 2.47
CA ALA A 122 -17.15 11.21 1.87
C ALA A 122 -18.36 10.36 1.41
N ASP A 123 -19.56 10.84 1.70
CA ASP A 123 -20.82 10.22 1.37
C ASP A 123 -21.28 10.68 -0.01
N ALA A 124 -21.14 9.78 -0.99
CA ALA A 124 -21.56 10.00 -2.37
C ALA A 124 -23.08 9.97 -2.57
N THR A 125 -23.87 9.67 -1.54
CA THR A 125 -25.35 9.68 -1.62
C THR A 125 -25.94 11.06 -1.33
N LEU A 126 -25.15 11.97 -0.75
CA LEU A 126 -25.62 13.30 -0.39
C LEU A 126 -26.03 14.09 -1.63
N GLN A 127 -27.18 14.76 -1.54
CA GLN A 127 -27.71 15.59 -2.61
C GLN A 127 -27.41 17.07 -2.34
N ASP A 128 -26.96 17.81 -3.36
CA ASP A 128 -26.78 19.26 -3.27
C ASP A 128 -28.12 20.03 -3.26
N SER A 129 -28.08 21.37 -3.24
CA SER A 129 -29.31 22.17 -3.29
C SER A 129 -30.15 22.01 -4.57
N ALA A 130 -29.58 21.41 -5.62
CA ALA A 130 -30.31 21.07 -6.85
C ALA A 130 -30.90 19.64 -6.80
N LYS A 131 -30.85 18.98 -5.64
CA LYS A 131 -31.27 17.57 -5.44
C LYS A 131 -30.46 16.57 -6.29
N LEU A 132 -29.22 16.91 -6.64
CA LEU A 132 -28.34 16.05 -7.42
C LEU A 132 -27.32 15.37 -6.51
N THR A 133 -27.12 14.07 -6.68
CA THR A 133 -25.94 13.37 -6.15
C THR A 133 -24.70 13.79 -6.95
N PRO A 134 -23.47 13.59 -6.43
CA PRO A 134 -22.24 13.87 -7.17
C PRO A 134 -22.19 13.11 -8.50
N LEU A 135 -22.66 11.85 -8.53
CA LEU A 135 -22.75 11.05 -9.75
C LEU A 135 -23.77 11.63 -10.74
N ALA A 136 -24.97 11.98 -10.27
CA ALA A 136 -25.99 12.60 -11.13
C ALA A 136 -25.53 13.97 -11.67
N LEU A 137 -24.77 14.73 -10.86
CA LEU A 137 -24.15 15.97 -11.29
C LEU A 137 -23.08 15.71 -12.38
N ALA A 138 -22.22 14.71 -12.21
CA ALA A 138 -21.20 14.34 -13.18
C ALA A 138 -21.82 13.93 -14.51
N GLN A 139 -22.84 13.05 -14.49
CA GLN A 139 -23.58 12.65 -15.69
C GLN A 139 -24.28 13.81 -16.39
N LYS A 140 -24.84 14.75 -15.62
CA LYS A 140 -25.49 15.95 -16.16
C LYS A 140 -24.49 16.92 -16.82
N LEU A 141 -23.28 17.00 -16.27
CA LEU A 141 -22.22 17.87 -16.79
C LEU A 141 -21.38 17.20 -17.88
N ASP A 142 -21.47 15.88 -18.01
CA ASP A 142 -20.70 15.13 -18.98
C ASP A 142 -21.01 15.58 -20.41
N LYS A 143 -20.01 16.16 -21.05
CA LYS A 143 -20.03 16.54 -22.45
C LYS A 143 -18.99 15.68 -23.14
N GLN A 144 -19.45 14.75 -23.97
CA GLN A 144 -18.60 13.90 -24.79
C GLN A 144 -17.57 13.06 -24.00
N GLY A 145 -17.90 12.62 -22.78
CA GLY A 145 -17.01 11.78 -21.97
C GLY A 145 -15.90 12.53 -21.23
N SER A 146 -16.02 13.86 -21.09
CA SER A 146 -15.07 14.66 -20.29
C SER A 146 -15.05 14.27 -18.80
N TYR A 147 -16.11 13.60 -18.32
CA TYR A 147 -16.26 13.21 -16.91
C TYR A 147 -16.01 11.71 -16.67
N ILE A 148 -15.48 10.95 -17.64
CA ILE A 148 -15.31 9.49 -17.51
C ILE A 148 -14.56 9.11 -16.23
N LEU A 149 -13.41 9.74 -15.95
CA LEU A 149 -12.60 9.43 -14.76
C LEU A 149 -13.31 9.77 -13.44
N VAL A 150 -14.12 10.83 -13.44
CA VAL A 150 -14.90 11.26 -12.27
C VAL A 150 -16.08 10.34 -12.04
N ILE A 151 -16.78 9.94 -13.12
CA ILE A 151 -17.88 9.00 -13.08
C ILE A 151 -17.39 7.63 -12.59
N ASP A 152 -16.27 7.16 -13.15
CA ASP A 152 -15.63 5.90 -12.75
C ASP A 152 -15.31 5.90 -11.25
N ALA A 153 -14.64 6.96 -10.77
CA ALA A 153 -14.30 7.13 -9.35
C ALA A 153 -15.54 7.21 -8.42
N LEU A 154 -16.70 7.64 -8.91
CA LEU A 154 -17.95 7.70 -8.13
C LEU A 154 -18.81 6.43 -8.23
N SER A 155 -18.52 5.56 -9.21
CA SER A 155 -19.28 4.34 -9.49
C SER A 155 -18.63 3.06 -8.95
N GLY A 156 -17.34 3.11 -8.59
CA GLY A 156 -16.60 2.04 -7.93
C GLY A 156 -16.85 2.01 -6.43
#